data_AF-A0A662RUN0-F1
#
_entry.id   AF-A0A662RUN0-F1
#
_cell.length_a   1.000
_cell.length_b   1.000
_cell.length_c   1.000
_cell.angle_alpha   90.00
_cell.angle_beta   90.00
_cell.angle_gamma   90.00
#
_symmetry.space_group_name_H-M   'P 1'
#
loop_
_entity.id
_entity.type
_entity.pdbx_description
1 polymer ?
#
loop_
_entity_poly.entity_id
_entity_poly.type
_entity_poly.pdbx_seq_one_letter_code
_entity_poly.pdbx_strand_id
1 'polypeptide(L)' 'RVIAKVAPTRVPLTHPLANIMGATNALTLVTDHLGEVTVVGPGAGRVETGQAILSDLLAIHRLLR' A
#
# COMPACT_ATOMS: atom_id res chain seq x y z
N ARG A 1 13.17 -15.74 -7.24
CA ARG A 1 13.20 -14.84 -8.42
C ARG A 1 12.06 -13.84 -8.27
N VAL A 2 12.32 -12.54 -8.42
CA VAL A 2 11.28 -11.49 -8.34
C VAL A 2 10.78 -11.18 -9.75
N ILE A 3 9.46 -11.01 -9.91
CA ILE A 3 8.81 -10.64 -11.17
C ILE A 3 7.97 -9.39 -10.88
N ALA A 4 8.12 -8.35 -11.70
CA ALA A 4 7.38 -7.09 -11.57
C ALA A 4 6.84 -6.65 -12.94
N LYS A 5 5.61 -6.11 -12.96
CA LYS A 5 4.94 -5.58 -14.16
C LYS A 5 3.96 -4.48 -13.77
N VAL A 6 3.82 -3.48 -14.63
CA VAL A 6 2.75 -2.47 -14.56
C VAL A 6 1.99 -2.50 -15.88
N ALA A 7 0.67 -2.68 -15.81
CA ALA A 7 -0.24 -2.62 -16.94
C ALA A 7 -1.69 -2.47 -16.44
N PRO A 8 -2.61 -1.91 -17.24
CA PRO A 8 -4.03 -2.04 -16.99
C PRO A 8 -4.43 -3.53 -16.91
N THR A 9 -5.21 -3.91 -15.90
CA THR A 9 -5.69 -5.28 -15.71
C THR A 9 -7.14 -5.29 -15.29
N ARG A 10 -7.89 -6.31 -15.73
CA ARG A 10 -9.26 -6.53 -15.26
C ARG A 10 -9.21 -7.09 -13.84
N VAL A 11 -10.05 -6.56 -12.97
CA VAL A 11 -10.20 -7.01 -11.58
C VAL A 11 -11.67 -7.40 -11.36
N PRO A 12 -11.98 -8.56 -10.75
CA PRO A 12 -13.36 -8.92 -10.42
C PRO A 12 -14.01 -7.86 -9.53
N LEU A 13 -15.28 -7.52 -9.79
CA LEU A 13 -16.00 -6.50 -8.99
C LEU A 13 -16.14 -6.86 -7.50
N THR A 14 -16.05 -8.16 -7.18
CA THR A 14 -16.06 -8.67 -5.80
C THR A 14 -14.72 -8.48 -5.08
N HIS A 15 -13.62 -8.22 -5.80
CA HIS A 15 -12.30 -8.06 -5.21
C HIS A 15 -12.16 -6.65 -4.59
N PRO A 16 -11.53 -6.50 -3.41
CA PRO A 16 -11.41 -5.21 -2.72
C PRO A 16 -10.86 -4.06 -3.58
N LEU A 17 -9.88 -4.35 -4.44
CA LEU A 17 -9.29 -3.36 -5.35
C LEU A 17 -10.26 -2.77 -6.38
N ALA A 18 -11.37 -3.45 -6.71
CA ALA A 18 -12.30 -2.97 -7.73
C ALA A 18 -13.06 -1.71 -7.31
N ASN A 19 -13.18 -1.44 -6.00
CA ASN A 19 -13.92 -0.30 -5.46
C ASN A 19 -13.01 0.86 -5.04
N ILE A 20 -11.71 0.79 -5.35
CA ILE A 20 -10.75 1.85 -5.03
C ILE A 20 -10.83 2.94 -6.09
N MET A 21 -11.27 4.12 -5.67
CA MET A 21 -11.57 5.25 -6.55
C MET A 21 -10.85 6.52 -6.09
N GLY A 22 -10.76 7.50 -7.01
CA GLY A 22 -10.17 8.80 -6.72
C GLY A 22 -8.67 8.72 -6.47
N ALA A 23 -8.18 9.48 -5.48
CA ALA A 23 -6.76 9.55 -5.10
C ALA A 23 -6.35 8.52 -4.03
N THR A 24 -7.23 7.56 -3.74
CA THR A 24 -6.96 6.47 -2.79
C THR A 24 -6.11 5.40 -3.49
N ASN A 25 -5.05 4.94 -2.83
CA ASN A 25 -4.27 3.79 -3.26
C ASN A 25 -4.65 2.56 -2.44
N ALA A 26 -4.39 1.39 -3.01
CA ALA A 26 -4.53 0.13 -2.31
C ALA A 26 -3.50 -0.90 -2.76
N LEU A 27 -3.15 -1.81 -1.86
CA LEU A 27 -2.23 -2.92 -2.06
C LEU A 27 -2.84 -4.19 -1.49
N THR A 28 -2.98 -5.23 -2.31
CA THR A 28 -3.35 -6.57 -1.84
C THR A 28 -2.12 -7.47 -1.80
N LEU A 29 -1.85 -8.05 -0.65
CA LEU A 29 -0.81 -9.05 -0.40
C LEU A 29 -1.48 -10.43 -0.32
N VAL A 30 -1.00 -11.38 -1.11
CA VAL A 30 -1.41 -12.78 -1.01
C VAL A 30 -0.40 -13.50 -0.12
N THR A 31 -0.89 -14.14 0.94
CA THR A 31 -0.06 -14.83 1.92
C THR A 31 -0.53 -16.27 2.09
N ASP A 32 0.38 -17.16 2.49
CA ASP A 32 0.08 -18.60 2.61
C ASP A 32 -0.91 -18.93 3.74
N HIS A 33 -0.98 -18.09 4.78
CA HIS A 33 -1.75 -18.38 5.99
C HIS A 33 -2.87 -17.38 6.27
N LEU A 34 -2.65 -16.09 5.98
CA LEU A 34 -3.68 -15.06 6.18
C LEU A 34 -4.56 -14.89 4.93
N GLY A 35 -4.23 -15.55 3.83
CA GLY A 35 -4.88 -15.33 2.55
C GLY A 35 -4.58 -13.92 2.02
N GLU A 36 -5.59 -13.27 1.47
CA GLU A 36 -5.50 -11.93 0.90
C GLU A 36 -5.65 -10.84 1.98
N VAL A 37 -4.63 -9.98 2.09
CA VAL A 37 -4.64 -8.81 2.96
C VAL A 37 -4.60 -7.56 2.10
N THR A 38 -5.64 -6.72 2.16
CA THR A 38 -5.68 -5.46 1.43
C THR A 38 -5.46 -4.27 2.36
N VAL A 39 -4.45 -3.46 2.06
CA VAL A 39 -4.16 -2.18 2.70
C VAL A 39 -4.70 -1.07 1.82
N VAL A 40 -5.50 -0.16 2.40
CA VAL A 40 -6.13 0.96 1.68
C VAL A 40 -5.81 2.27 2.39
N GLY A 41 -5.49 3.30 1.63
CA GLY A 41 -5.24 4.62 2.17
C GLY A 41 -4.88 5.65 1.11
N PRO A 42 -4.74 6.93 1.48
CA PRO A 42 -4.30 7.96 0.54
C PRO A 42 -2.87 7.66 0.06
N GLY A 43 -2.68 7.66 -1.26
CA GLY A 43 -1.40 7.30 -1.88
C GLY A 43 -0.41 8.46 -2.05
N ALA A 44 -0.91 9.68 -1.93
CA ALA A 44 -0.15 10.91 -2.10
C ALA A 44 -0.87 12.04 -1.36
N GLY A 45 -0.13 13.10 -1.04
CA GLY A 45 -0.68 14.29 -0.39
C GLY A 45 0.34 14.92 0.54
N ARG A 46 0.23 16.23 0.77
CA ARG A 46 1.23 16.97 1.55
C ARG A 46 1.33 16.46 2.98
N VAL A 47 0.20 16.10 3.59
CA VAL A 47 0.15 15.64 4.99
C VAL A 47 0.61 14.18 5.06
N GLU A 48 0.09 13.34 4.19
CA GLU A 48 0.30 11.91 4.13
C GLU A 48 1.75 11.57 3.83
N THR A 49 2.34 12.20 2.81
CA THR A 49 3.77 12.05 2.50
C THR A 49 4.64 12.61 3.63
N GLY A 50 4.25 13.73 4.26
CA GLY A 50 4.97 14.28 5.41
C GLY A 50 4.97 13.34 6.62
N GLN A 51 3.85 12.67 6.89
CA GLN A 51 3.74 11.67 7.96
C GLN A 51 4.62 10.44 7.70
N ALA A 52 4.69 9.96 6.45
CA ALA A 52 5.57 8.84 6.08
C ALA A 52 7.03 9.17 6.39
N ILE A 53 7.51 10.35 5.99
CA ILE A 53 8.87 10.82 6.28
C ILE A 53 9.11 10.91 7.79
N LEU A 54 8.17 11.51 8.55
CA LEU A 54 8.31 11.63 10.00
C LEU A 54 8.39 10.25 10.69
N SER A 55 7.57 9.30 10.26
CA SER A 55 7.60 7.92 10.78
C SER A 55 8.96 7.27 10.59
N ASP A 56 9.55 7.41 9.39
CA ASP A 56 10.88 6.86 9.09
C ASP A 56 11.97 7.53 9.93
N LEU A 57 11.93 8.85 10.12
CA LEU A 57 12.87 9.55 10.99
C LEU A 57 12.81 9.05 12.44
N LEU A 58 11.60 8.83 12.97
CA LEU A 58 11.42 8.27 14.31
C LEU A 58 11.91 6.82 14.40
N ALA A 59 11.70 6.02 13.36
CA ALA A 59 12.20 4.64 13.30
C ALA A 59 13.74 4.61 13.30
N ILE A 60 14.39 5.44 12.48
CA ILE A 60 15.85 5.57 12.44
C ILE A 60 16.39 6.02 13.79
N HIS A 61 15.79 7.03 14.41
CA HIS A 61 16.20 7.50 15.74
C HIS A 61 16.13 6.41 16.80
N ARG A 62 15.10 5.54 16.74
CA ARG A 62 14.99 4.39 17.65
C ARG A 62 16.07 3.33 17.42
N LEU A 63 16.53 3.15 16.18
CA LEU A 63 17.59 2.19 15.84
C LEU A 63 19.00 2.67 16.22
N LEU A 64 19.19 3.98 16.31
CA LEU A 64 20.48 4.60 16.68
C LEU A 64 20.68 4.72 18.21
N ARG A 65 19.64 4.40 19.00
CA ARG A 65 19.71 4.29 20.46
C ARG A 65 19.93 2.84 20.87
#